data_AF-I1CJL0-F1
#
_entry.id   AF-I1CJL0-F1
#
_cell.length_a   1.000
_cell.length_b   1.000
_cell.length_c   1.000
_cell.angle_alpha   90.00
_cell.angle_beta   90.00
_cell.angle_gamma   90.00
#
_symmetry.space_group_name_H-M   'P 1'
#
loop_
_entity.id
_entity.type
_entity.pdbx_description
1 polymer ?
#
loop_
_entity_poly.entity_id
_entity_poly.type
_entity_poly.pdbx_seq_one_letter_code
_entity_poly.pdbx_strand_id
1 'polypeptide(L)'
;MNTQSQNVMSIKTWPDYKRLPNSPSSPSQHESGLVVGDKVQVNSLVGVVRFIGTTDFKPGTWAGIELDRVGFGKNDGSMDGPSTPHQKKHDLPKKMMSIENNQETMLLQQRIDSLEAENQFLKLHHEDRVPLLQKQMIELETRYEHVISEKNKEIQAKDEKIRELEQMVTEMKKAGMDSVEMLESIVQNHEKKVASLETALSKERNKIQQLVQGQDDLRKAGLEAVESNELTLIKLEKAKEHWKTEKVRLQEEFDKRESQLRRSHHHEIETLLKDITVLEDVLQSKIDKESNLVESLKREQRYSNKLIAEMKSIKLQMKTNQGIIFSSAIDSYRNSSHNRWSVHNRLDTPIQEEEEEDDVVSL
;
A
#
# COMPACT_ATOMS: atom_id res chain seq x y z
N MET A 1 -19.46 -2.79 -23.19
CA MET A 1 -20.28 -2.77 -24.43
C MET A 1 -20.58 -1.33 -24.77
N ASN A 2 -20.01 -0.78 -25.85
CA ASN A 2 -20.42 0.52 -26.39
C ASN A 2 -19.98 0.62 -27.87
N THR A 3 -20.68 1.44 -28.66
CA THR A 3 -20.43 1.76 -30.08
C THR A 3 -20.63 0.57 -31.06
N GLN A 4 -21.09 0.75 -32.31
CA GLN A 4 -21.48 1.98 -33.04
C GLN A 4 -22.49 1.63 -34.14
N SER A 5 -23.55 2.43 -34.29
CA SER A 5 -24.40 2.35 -35.50
C SER A 5 -23.72 3.07 -36.65
N GLN A 6 -23.52 2.39 -37.79
CA GLN A 6 -23.14 3.05 -39.04
C GLN A 6 -24.36 3.19 -39.95
N ASN A 7 -24.58 4.41 -40.42
CA ASN A 7 -25.56 4.73 -41.46
C ASN A 7 -24.92 5.79 -42.36
N VAL A 8 -24.65 5.46 -43.63
CA VAL A 8 -24.10 6.39 -44.63
C VAL A 8 -24.85 6.18 -45.93
N MET A 9 -25.52 7.23 -46.41
CA MET A 9 -26.32 7.21 -47.64
C MET A 9 -25.48 7.49 -48.89
N SER A 10 -25.95 6.96 -50.02
CA SER A 10 -25.31 7.03 -51.33
C SER A 10 -25.21 8.43 -51.93
N ILE A 11 -24.11 8.70 -52.63
CA ILE A 11 -23.91 9.90 -53.45
C ILE A 11 -24.53 9.67 -54.84
N LYS A 12 -25.30 10.64 -55.35
CA LYS A 12 -25.83 10.66 -56.73
C LYS A 12 -25.08 11.70 -57.57
N THR A 13 -24.60 11.31 -58.74
CA THR A 13 -24.01 12.18 -59.77
C THR A 13 -25.04 12.52 -60.87
N TRP A 14 -24.85 13.65 -61.56
CA TRP A 14 -25.70 14.12 -62.67
C TRP A 14 -24.91 14.19 -63.99
N PRO A 15 -25.56 14.08 -65.17
CA PRO A 15 -24.87 13.88 -66.45
C PRO A 15 -24.64 15.16 -67.28
N ASP A 16 -23.75 15.01 -68.26
CA ASP A 16 -23.22 16.05 -69.15
C ASP A 16 -24.07 16.26 -70.42
N TYR A 17 -24.08 17.48 -71.00
CA TYR A 17 -24.92 17.84 -72.16
C TYR A 17 -24.23 18.76 -73.17
N LYS A 18 -23.85 18.25 -74.37
CA LYS A 18 -23.66 19.05 -75.61
C LYS A 18 -23.89 18.25 -76.90
N ARG A 19 -24.85 18.70 -77.75
CA ARG A 19 -24.79 18.83 -79.24
C ARG A 19 -26.19 18.94 -79.88
N LEU A 20 -26.34 19.90 -80.81
CA LEU A 20 -27.27 19.93 -81.98
C LEU A 20 -26.72 21.03 -82.96
N PRO A 21 -27.26 21.26 -84.18
CA PRO A 21 -27.13 20.41 -85.38
C PRO A 21 -26.73 21.25 -86.63
N ASN A 22 -26.90 20.73 -87.87
CA ASN A 22 -26.83 21.53 -89.10
C ASN A 22 -27.76 20.96 -90.20
N SER A 23 -28.26 21.81 -91.13
CA SER A 23 -29.28 21.47 -92.14
C SER A 23 -28.82 21.76 -93.60
N PRO A 24 -29.45 21.15 -94.65
CA PRO A 24 -29.01 21.24 -96.05
C PRO A 24 -29.89 22.12 -96.96
N SER A 25 -29.49 22.32 -98.23
CA SER A 25 -30.27 22.99 -99.29
C SER A 25 -30.03 22.40 -100.70
N SER A 26 -30.99 22.63 -101.61
CA SER A 26 -31.06 22.08 -103.00
C SER A 26 -31.57 23.16 -104.01
N PRO A 27 -31.95 22.92 -105.30
CA PRO A 27 -31.19 23.46 -106.46
C PRO A 27 -32.06 24.12 -107.59
N SER A 28 -31.58 24.13 -108.85
CA SER A 28 -32.27 24.40 -110.16
C SER A 28 -32.27 25.87 -110.69
N GLN A 29 -32.47 26.23 -111.97
CA GLN A 29 -32.83 25.53 -113.25
C GLN A 29 -32.26 26.28 -114.53
N HIS A 30 -32.85 26.13 -115.74
CA HIS A 30 -32.41 26.65 -117.08
C HIS A 30 -33.28 27.81 -117.66
N GLU A 31 -32.78 28.55 -118.67
CA GLU A 31 -33.59 29.37 -119.63
C GLU A 31 -33.07 29.30 -121.10
N SER A 32 -33.88 29.79 -122.06
CA SER A 32 -33.73 29.62 -123.53
C SER A 32 -33.49 30.95 -124.26
N GLY A 33 -32.60 30.99 -125.27
CA GLY A 33 -32.22 32.22 -126.00
C GLY A 33 -32.30 32.14 -127.54
N LEU A 34 -32.20 33.31 -128.19
CA LEU A 34 -32.11 33.52 -129.65
C LEU A 34 -31.01 32.65 -130.30
N VAL A 35 -31.24 32.09 -131.49
CA VAL A 35 -30.26 31.20 -132.15
C VAL A 35 -29.82 31.67 -133.54
N VAL A 36 -28.62 31.21 -133.95
CA VAL A 36 -28.09 31.45 -135.29
C VAL A 36 -28.92 30.68 -136.33
N GLY A 37 -29.50 31.41 -137.28
CA GLY A 37 -30.44 30.91 -138.29
C GLY A 37 -31.82 31.56 -138.24
N ASP A 38 -32.18 32.23 -137.14
CA ASP A 38 -33.50 32.86 -136.99
C ASP A 38 -33.68 34.05 -137.95
N LYS A 39 -34.89 34.17 -138.54
CA LYS A 39 -35.29 35.37 -139.26
C LYS A 39 -35.77 36.45 -138.28
N VAL A 40 -35.11 37.59 -138.32
CA VAL A 40 -35.32 38.71 -137.40
C VAL A 40 -35.53 40.02 -138.18
N GLN A 41 -36.38 40.89 -137.66
CA GLN A 41 -36.64 42.21 -138.24
C GLN A 41 -36.00 43.29 -137.37
N VAL A 42 -35.07 44.05 -137.94
CA VAL A 42 -34.28 45.06 -137.22
C VAL A 42 -34.34 46.40 -137.94
N ASN A 43 -34.99 47.38 -137.31
CA ASN A 43 -35.25 48.71 -137.88
C ASN A 43 -35.92 48.63 -139.27
N SER A 44 -37.02 47.87 -139.36
CA SER A 44 -37.81 47.64 -140.57
C SER A 44 -37.09 46.96 -141.74
N LEU A 45 -35.88 46.42 -141.52
CA LEU A 45 -35.18 45.54 -142.45
C LEU A 45 -35.22 44.11 -141.90
N VAL A 46 -35.65 43.15 -142.72
CA VAL A 46 -35.64 41.73 -142.38
C VAL A 46 -34.27 41.13 -142.73
N GLY A 47 -33.80 40.21 -141.91
CA GLY A 47 -32.57 39.46 -142.13
C GLY A 47 -32.53 38.16 -141.34
N VAL A 48 -31.43 37.42 -141.48
CA VAL A 48 -31.14 36.18 -140.76
C VAL A 48 -29.99 36.43 -139.79
N VAL A 49 -30.13 36.10 -138.51
CA VAL A 49 -28.98 36.14 -137.58
C VAL A 49 -27.99 35.03 -137.94
N ARG A 50 -26.74 35.43 -138.20
CA ARG A 50 -25.62 34.55 -138.62
C ARG A 50 -24.53 34.42 -137.56
N PHE A 51 -24.56 35.27 -136.55
CA PHE A 51 -23.60 35.31 -135.46
C PHE A 51 -24.33 35.69 -134.18
N ILE A 52 -24.04 35.02 -133.08
CA ILE A 52 -24.40 35.45 -131.72
C ILE A 52 -23.16 35.22 -130.86
N GLY A 53 -22.66 36.26 -130.20
CA GLY A 53 -21.44 36.18 -129.40
C GLY A 53 -20.92 37.55 -128.98
N THR A 54 -19.84 37.58 -128.21
CA THR A 54 -19.14 38.82 -127.84
C THR A 54 -18.44 39.46 -129.04
N THR A 55 -18.10 40.75 -128.96
CA THR A 55 -17.38 41.47 -130.01
C THR A 55 -16.21 42.26 -129.46
N ASP A 56 -15.11 42.36 -130.21
CA ASP A 56 -13.89 43.03 -129.73
C ASP A 56 -14.03 44.56 -129.62
N PHE A 57 -15.07 45.15 -130.23
CA PHE A 57 -15.31 46.60 -130.19
C PHE A 57 -16.22 47.05 -129.04
N LYS A 58 -17.05 46.18 -128.48
CA LYS A 58 -17.88 46.46 -127.29
C LYS A 58 -18.21 45.19 -126.48
N PRO A 59 -18.16 45.25 -125.12
CA PRO A 59 -18.60 44.15 -124.26
C PRO A 59 -20.11 43.90 -124.37
N GLY A 60 -20.55 42.76 -123.83
CA GLY A 60 -21.91 42.24 -123.96
C GLY A 60 -22.04 41.21 -125.08
N THR A 61 -23.20 40.55 -125.16
CA THR A 61 -23.51 39.58 -126.23
C THR A 61 -24.20 40.30 -127.39
N TRP A 62 -23.72 40.10 -128.61
CA TRP A 62 -24.24 40.76 -129.81
C TRP A 62 -24.69 39.74 -130.86
N ALA A 63 -25.76 40.06 -131.58
CA ALA A 63 -26.20 39.33 -132.77
C ALA A 63 -25.77 40.06 -134.06
N GLY A 64 -25.10 39.33 -134.95
CA GLY A 64 -24.76 39.75 -136.31
C GLY A 64 -25.76 39.19 -137.32
N ILE A 65 -26.42 40.08 -138.06
CA ILE A 65 -27.55 39.79 -138.93
C ILE A 65 -27.20 40.10 -140.39
N GLU A 66 -27.40 39.12 -141.25
CA GLU A 66 -27.37 39.23 -142.71
C GLU A 66 -28.72 39.74 -143.20
N LEU A 67 -28.78 40.85 -143.95
CA LEU A 67 -30.06 41.48 -144.33
C LEU A 67 -30.55 41.01 -145.71
N ASP A 68 -31.84 40.70 -145.82
CA ASP A 68 -32.47 40.18 -147.05
C ASP A 68 -32.47 41.19 -148.22
N ARG A 69 -32.19 42.48 -147.98
CA ARG A 69 -32.07 43.53 -149.01
C ARG A 69 -30.63 44.04 -149.15
N VAL A 70 -30.04 43.81 -150.32
CA VAL A 70 -28.71 44.30 -150.71
C VAL A 70 -28.68 45.84 -150.73
N GLY A 71 -27.61 46.44 -150.21
CA GLY A 71 -27.36 47.89 -150.21
C GLY A 71 -27.57 48.63 -148.88
N PHE A 72 -28.06 47.96 -147.82
CA PHE A 72 -28.38 48.62 -146.53
C PHE A 72 -27.57 48.13 -145.31
N GLY A 73 -26.68 47.14 -145.47
CA GLY A 73 -25.71 46.76 -144.43
C GLY A 73 -24.48 47.66 -144.45
N LYS A 74 -23.81 47.84 -143.30
CA LYS A 74 -22.69 48.78 -143.15
C LYS A 74 -21.31 48.16 -143.34
N ASN A 75 -21.27 46.85 -143.55
CA ASN A 75 -20.07 46.02 -143.56
C ASN A 75 -20.32 44.76 -144.40
N ASP A 76 -19.31 44.37 -145.19
CA ASP A 76 -19.30 43.27 -146.17
C ASP A 76 -19.02 41.89 -145.56
N GLY A 77 -18.63 41.86 -144.29
CA GLY A 77 -18.41 40.63 -143.54
C GLY A 77 -16.99 40.05 -143.63
N SER A 78 -16.04 40.79 -144.20
CA SER A 78 -14.61 40.49 -144.07
C SER A 78 -14.02 41.18 -142.84
N MET A 79 -13.24 40.45 -142.05
CA MET A 79 -12.31 40.97 -141.05
C MET A 79 -10.96 40.27 -141.29
N ASP A 80 -9.86 41.01 -141.26
CA ASP A 80 -8.58 40.58 -141.84
C ASP A 80 -7.88 39.41 -141.12
N GLY A 81 -7.91 38.23 -141.76
CA GLY A 81 -6.89 37.16 -141.71
C GLY A 81 -6.89 36.18 -140.51
N PRO A 82 -6.09 35.09 -140.57
CA PRO A 82 -5.30 34.55 -141.69
C PRO A 82 -5.78 33.16 -142.21
N SER A 83 -5.24 32.74 -143.36
CA SER A 83 -5.82 31.73 -144.27
C SER A 83 -5.47 30.25 -143.99
N THR A 84 -6.40 29.33 -144.32
CA THR A 84 -6.12 28.09 -145.09
C THR A 84 -7.27 27.77 -146.05
N PRO A 85 -7.04 27.11 -147.20
CA PRO A 85 -7.97 27.22 -148.34
C PRO A 85 -8.84 25.98 -148.57
N HIS A 86 -10.13 26.19 -148.93
CA HIS A 86 -10.82 25.63 -150.12
C HIS A 86 -12.35 25.79 -150.00
N GLN A 87 -12.92 26.78 -150.71
CA GLN A 87 -14.22 26.76 -151.43
C GLN A 87 -14.71 28.21 -151.65
N LYS A 88 -15.22 28.51 -152.85
CA LYS A 88 -15.81 29.81 -153.21
C LYS A 88 -17.14 30.02 -152.45
N LYS A 89 -17.50 31.28 -152.12
CA LYS A 89 -18.84 31.89 -152.36
C LYS A 89 -19.01 33.32 -151.79
N HIS A 90 -19.42 34.22 -152.70
CA HIS A 90 -20.32 35.40 -152.60
C HIS A 90 -20.29 36.41 -151.43
N ASP A 91 -20.28 37.68 -151.83
CA ASP A 91 -20.38 38.90 -151.02
C ASP A 91 -21.84 39.24 -150.66
N LEU A 92 -22.15 39.47 -149.36
CA LEU A 92 -23.49 39.88 -148.87
C LEU A 92 -23.37 40.74 -147.57
N PRO A 93 -24.11 41.86 -147.42
CA PRO A 93 -23.88 42.85 -146.36
C PRO A 93 -24.62 42.58 -145.03
N LYS A 94 -24.02 42.98 -143.89
CA LYS A 94 -24.46 42.64 -142.52
C LYS A 94 -24.74 43.86 -141.61
N LYS A 95 -25.32 43.64 -140.42
CA LYS A 95 -25.60 44.64 -139.35
C LYS A 95 -25.58 43.97 -137.95
N MET A 96 -25.14 44.67 -136.90
CA MET A 96 -24.99 44.14 -135.52
C MET A 96 -25.98 44.78 -134.51
N MET A 97 -26.41 44.04 -133.48
CA MET A 97 -27.25 44.52 -132.35
C MET A 97 -26.87 43.84 -131.02
N SER A 98 -27.13 44.49 -129.87
CA SER A 98 -26.82 43.95 -128.51
C SER A 98 -27.99 43.13 -127.93
N ILE A 99 -27.67 42.18 -127.04
CA ILE A 99 -28.60 41.33 -126.28
C ILE A 99 -28.28 41.49 -124.79
N GLU A 100 -29.22 42.04 -124.01
CA GLU A 100 -29.13 42.19 -122.55
C GLU A 100 -30.13 41.26 -121.85
N ASN A 101 -29.68 40.48 -120.86
CA ASN A 101 -30.49 39.44 -120.20
C ASN A 101 -31.06 39.91 -118.85
N ASN A 102 -32.19 40.63 -118.88
CA ASN A 102 -32.72 41.34 -117.72
C ASN A 102 -33.27 40.44 -116.58
N GLN A 103 -33.52 39.15 -116.83
CA GLN A 103 -34.16 38.25 -115.86
C GLN A 103 -33.23 37.86 -114.71
N GLU A 104 -31.96 37.59 -115.00
CA GLU A 104 -30.96 37.16 -114.02
C GLU A 104 -30.61 38.31 -113.04
N THR A 105 -30.49 39.54 -113.56
CA THR A 105 -30.33 40.75 -112.75
C THR A 105 -31.49 41.01 -111.79
N MET A 106 -32.73 40.69 -112.19
CA MET A 106 -33.91 40.88 -111.34
C MET A 106 -33.96 39.89 -110.17
N LEU A 107 -33.63 38.61 -110.42
CA LEU A 107 -33.58 37.59 -109.38
C LEU A 107 -32.45 37.83 -108.36
N LEU A 108 -31.30 38.31 -108.82
CA LEU A 108 -30.20 38.72 -107.94
C LEU A 108 -30.59 39.91 -107.07
N GLN A 109 -31.25 40.94 -107.63
CA GLN A 109 -31.74 42.07 -106.83
C GLN A 109 -32.76 41.63 -105.79
N GLN A 110 -33.74 40.80 -106.16
CA GLN A 110 -34.73 40.27 -105.21
C GLN A 110 -34.06 39.46 -104.07
N ARG A 111 -32.97 38.75 -104.35
CA ARG A 111 -32.20 38.04 -103.33
C ARG A 111 -31.40 38.99 -102.44
N ILE A 112 -30.86 40.07 -102.98
CA ILE A 112 -30.21 41.15 -102.21
C ILE A 112 -31.24 41.78 -101.26
N ASP A 113 -32.38 42.25 -101.77
CA ASP A 113 -33.44 42.88 -100.97
C ASP A 113 -33.94 41.95 -99.85
N SER A 114 -34.08 40.65 -100.14
CA SER A 114 -34.44 39.63 -99.15
C SER A 114 -33.37 39.43 -98.08
N LEU A 115 -32.09 39.47 -98.43
CA LEU A 115 -30.98 39.33 -97.49
C LEU A 115 -30.76 40.64 -96.70
N GLU A 116 -31.04 41.80 -97.27
CA GLU A 116 -31.01 43.08 -96.56
C GLU A 116 -32.14 43.17 -95.54
N ALA A 117 -33.36 42.72 -95.89
CA ALA A 117 -34.47 42.60 -94.95
C ALA A 117 -34.17 41.61 -93.81
N GLU A 118 -33.57 40.45 -94.12
CA GLU A 118 -33.14 39.46 -93.11
C GLU A 118 -32.04 40.04 -92.19
N ASN A 119 -31.05 40.75 -92.75
CA ASN A 119 -30.01 41.42 -91.96
C ASN A 119 -30.56 42.57 -91.11
N GLN A 120 -31.53 43.35 -91.59
CA GLN A 120 -32.21 44.37 -90.77
C GLN A 120 -32.99 43.73 -89.62
N PHE A 121 -33.74 42.66 -89.87
CA PHE A 121 -34.48 41.94 -88.83
C PHE A 121 -33.52 41.36 -87.77
N LEU A 122 -32.44 40.69 -88.21
CA LEU A 122 -31.42 40.17 -87.31
C LEU A 122 -30.75 41.29 -86.51
N LYS A 123 -30.42 42.43 -87.14
CA LYS A 123 -29.79 43.56 -86.46
C LYS A 123 -30.69 44.14 -85.36
N LEU A 124 -31.94 44.47 -85.67
CA LEU A 124 -32.92 44.98 -84.70
C LEU A 124 -33.14 43.98 -83.55
N HIS A 125 -33.31 42.70 -83.87
CA HIS A 125 -33.52 41.66 -82.85
C HIS A 125 -32.26 41.38 -81.99
N HIS A 126 -31.05 41.68 -82.47
CA HIS A 126 -29.83 41.62 -81.66
C HIS A 126 -29.57 42.91 -80.88
N GLU A 127 -29.93 44.09 -81.41
CA GLU A 127 -29.81 45.39 -80.73
C GLU A 127 -30.55 45.40 -79.39
N ASP A 128 -31.75 44.81 -79.30
CA ASP A 128 -32.50 44.71 -78.03
C ASP A 128 -32.08 43.50 -77.17
N ARG A 129 -31.76 42.36 -77.80
CA ARG A 129 -31.55 41.09 -77.08
C ARG A 129 -30.17 40.97 -76.43
N VAL A 130 -29.12 41.54 -77.03
CA VAL A 130 -27.76 41.49 -76.48
C VAL A 130 -27.67 42.29 -75.16
N PRO A 131 -28.15 43.55 -75.06
CA PRO A 131 -28.16 44.30 -73.80
C PRO A 131 -29.01 43.62 -72.72
N LEU A 132 -30.13 43.00 -73.09
CA LEU A 132 -30.99 42.28 -72.14
C LEU A 132 -30.27 41.08 -71.52
N LEU A 133 -29.59 40.26 -72.33
CA LEU A 133 -28.78 39.13 -71.86
C LEU A 133 -27.58 39.60 -71.02
N GLN A 134 -26.92 40.69 -71.43
CA GLN A 134 -25.78 41.27 -70.71
C GLN A 134 -26.21 41.82 -69.34
N LYS A 135 -27.38 42.45 -69.24
CA LYS A 135 -28.00 42.86 -67.97
C LYS A 135 -28.30 41.65 -67.08
N GLN A 136 -28.91 40.59 -67.64
CA GLN A 136 -29.21 39.36 -66.90
C GLN A 136 -27.94 38.67 -66.38
N MET A 137 -26.85 38.69 -67.15
CA MET A 137 -25.55 38.16 -66.77
C MET A 137 -24.96 38.92 -65.57
N ILE A 138 -24.89 40.25 -65.64
CA ILE A 138 -24.40 41.11 -64.54
C ILE A 138 -25.27 40.94 -63.28
N GLU A 139 -26.59 40.81 -63.44
CA GLU A 139 -27.53 40.59 -62.33
C GLU A 139 -27.40 39.17 -61.73
N LEU A 140 -26.95 38.18 -62.50
CA LEU A 140 -26.58 36.84 -62.00
C LEU A 140 -25.23 36.86 -61.27
N GLU A 141 -24.21 37.51 -61.85
CA GLU A 141 -22.87 37.67 -61.24
C GLU A 141 -22.96 38.43 -59.91
N THR A 142 -23.71 39.52 -59.85
CA THR A 142 -23.92 40.30 -58.62
C THR A 142 -24.64 39.48 -57.54
N ARG A 143 -25.62 38.65 -57.92
CA ARG A 143 -26.29 37.73 -56.97
C ARG A 143 -25.35 36.62 -56.50
N TYR A 144 -24.50 36.09 -57.38
CA TYR A 144 -23.51 35.07 -57.04
C TYR A 144 -22.47 35.59 -56.04
N GLU A 145 -21.89 36.77 -56.31
CA GLU A 145 -20.96 37.44 -55.39
C GLU A 145 -21.62 37.79 -54.05
N HIS A 146 -22.88 38.23 -54.05
CA HIS A 146 -23.61 38.47 -52.81
C HIS A 146 -23.78 37.18 -51.98
N VAL A 147 -24.14 36.05 -52.62
CA VAL A 147 -24.25 34.75 -51.95
C VAL A 147 -22.89 34.27 -51.42
N ILE A 148 -21.80 34.44 -52.17
CA ILE A 148 -20.44 34.13 -51.69
C ILE A 148 -20.08 34.99 -50.48
N SER A 149 -20.33 36.30 -50.55
CA SER A 149 -20.07 37.24 -49.44
C SER A 149 -20.80 36.84 -48.17
N GLU A 150 -22.10 36.55 -48.25
CA GLU A 150 -22.88 36.10 -47.09
C GLU A 150 -22.40 34.73 -46.56
N LYS A 151 -22.06 33.79 -47.44
CA LYS A 151 -21.52 32.49 -47.00
C LYS A 151 -20.14 32.59 -46.38
N ASN A 152 -19.28 33.48 -46.86
CA ASN A 152 -17.97 33.74 -46.26
C ASN A 152 -18.10 34.38 -44.87
N LYS A 153 -19.06 35.30 -44.65
CA LYS A 153 -19.38 35.81 -43.30
C LYS A 153 -19.89 34.70 -42.38
N GLU A 154 -20.76 33.83 -42.88
CA GLU A 154 -21.28 32.68 -42.11
C GLU A 154 -20.17 31.69 -41.72
N ILE A 155 -19.20 31.45 -42.61
CA ILE A 155 -18.01 30.64 -42.35
C ILE A 155 -17.14 31.32 -41.29
N GLN A 156 -16.78 32.60 -41.47
CA GLN A 156 -15.97 33.36 -40.50
C GLN A 156 -16.59 33.36 -39.10
N ALA A 157 -17.91 33.55 -38.98
CA ALA A 157 -18.62 33.49 -37.70
C ALA A 157 -18.58 32.10 -37.05
N LYS A 158 -18.57 31.02 -37.84
CA LYS A 158 -18.41 29.64 -37.35
C LYS A 158 -16.98 29.35 -36.95
N ASP A 159 -15.99 29.79 -37.73
CA ASP A 159 -14.56 29.60 -37.43
C ASP A 159 -14.17 30.34 -36.14
N GLU A 160 -14.67 31.58 -35.96
CA GLU A 160 -14.56 32.34 -34.72
C GLU A 160 -15.12 31.53 -33.53
N LYS A 161 -16.32 30.97 -33.69
CA LYS A 161 -16.99 30.18 -32.65
C LYS A 161 -16.33 28.84 -32.37
N ILE A 162 -15.77 28.18 -33.38
CA ILE A 162 -14.97 26.96 -33.22
C ILE A 162 -13.76 27.28 -32.34
N ARG A 163 -13.03 28.34 -32.66
CA ARG A 163 -11.84 28.77 -31.91
C ARG A 163 -12.16 29.17 -30.46
N GLU A 164 -13.29 29.83 -30.19
CA GLU A 164 -13.76 30.07 -28.81
C GLU A 164 -13.99 28.75 -28.03
N LEU A 165 -14.62 27.76 -28.68
CA LEU A 165 -14.89 26.46 -28.08
C LEU A 165 -13.61 25.66 -27.85
N GLU A 166 -12.66 25.72 -28.79
CA GLU A 166 -11.33 25.11 -28.65
C GLU A 166 -10.57 25.72 -27.45
N GLN A 167 -10.56 27.05 -27.32
CA GLN A 167 -9.97 27.73 -26.17
C GLN A 167 -10.61 27.24 -24.86
N MET A 168 -11.94 27.26 -24.76
CA MET A 168 -12.67 26.79 -23.57
C MET A 168 -12.35 25.31 -23.23
N VAL A 169 -12.21 24.45 -24.24
CA VAL A 169 -11.80 23.05 -24.06
C VAL A 169 -10.36 22.95 -23.56
N THR A 170 -9.43 23.78 -24.02
CA THR A 170 -8.04 23.80 -23.51
C THR A 170 -7.96 24.29 -22.07
N GLU A 171 -8.70 25.33 -21.71
CA GLU A 171 -8.78 25.86 -20.34
C GLU A 171 -9.40 24.85 -19.38
N MET A 172 -10.50 24.20 -19.78
CA MET A 172 -11.15 23.15 -18.99
C MET A 172 -10.24 21.92 -18.80
N LYS A 173 -9.52 21.49 -19.85
CA LYS A 173 -8.53 20.41 -19.75
C LYS A 173 -7.42 20.77 -18.77
N LYS A 174 -6.88 22.00 -18.85
CA LYS A 174 -5.85 22.47 -17.94
C LYS A 174 -6.35 22.48 -16.49
N ALA A 175 -7.49 23.09 -16.21
CA ALA A 175 -8.06 23.10 -14.85
C ALA A 175 -8.36 21.69 -14.31
N GLY A 176 -8.74 20.76 -15.20
CA GLY A 176 -8.87 19.34 -14.86
C GLY A 176 -7.54 18.68 -14.52
N MET A 177 -6.48 18.94 -15.28
CA MET A 177 -5.13 18.43 -15.02
C MET A 177 -4.55 18.99 -13.71
N ASP A 178 -4.63 20.31 -13.50
CA ASP A 178 -4.17 20.99 -12.28
C ASP A 178 -4.87 20.42 -11.02
N SER A 179 -6.17 20.08 -11.14
CA SER A 179 -6.97 19.44 -10.07
C SER A 179 -6.54 18.00 -9.80
N VAL A 180 -6.27 17.20 -10.84
CA VAL A 180 -5.77 15.83 -10.72
C VAL A 180 -4.37 15.81 -10.06
N GLU A 181 -3.46 16.69 -10.48
CA GLU A 181 -2.11 16.81 -9.89
C GLU A 181 -2.19 17.17 -8.39
N MET A 182 -3.09 18.07 -8.00
CA MET A 182 -3.32 18.39 -6.60
C MET A 182 -3.83 17.18 -5.80
N LEU A 183 -4.77 16.40 -6.35
CA LEU A 183 -5.29 15.19 -5.72
C LEU A 183 -4.21 14.10 -5.59
N GLU A 184 -3.40 13.89 -6.63
CA GLU A 184 -2.26 12.95 -6.60
C GLU A 184 -1.25 13.34 -5.52
N SER A 185 -0.91 14.63 -5.38
CA SER A 185 -0.03 15.12 -4.32
C SER A 185 -0.59 14.88 -2.91
N ILE A 186 -1.90 15.05 -2.71
CA ILE A 186 -2.58 14.74 -1.45
C ILE A 186 -2.54 13.24 -1.15
N VAL A 187 -2.83 12.39 -2.15
CA VAL A 187 -2.78 10.92 -2.00
C VAL A 187 -1.36 10.47 -1.63
N GLN A 188 -0.32 10.91 -2.35
CA GLN A 188 1.07 10.57 -2.05
C GLN A 188 1.50 11.01 -0.64
N ASN A 189 1.00 12.15 -0.15
CA ASN A 189 1.28 12.62 1.21
C ASN A 189 0.58 11.73 2.26
N HIS A 190 -0.67 11.32 2.00
CA HIS A 190 -1.38 10.37 2.86
C HIS A 190 -0.73 8.99 2.86
N GLU A 191 -0.28 8.47 1.70
CA GLU A 191 0.46 7.20 1.61
C GLU A 191 1.74 7.24 2.47
N LYS A 192 2.55 8.30 2.35
CA LYS A 192 3.75 8.50 3.19
C LYS A 192 3.40 8.55 4.68
N LYS A 193 2.27 9.17 5.04
CA LYS A 193 1.78 9.23 6.42
C LYS A 193 1.28 7.88 6.94
N VAL A 194 0.59 7.09 6.10
CA VAL A 194 0.16 5.72 6.45
C VAL A 194 1.38 4.84 6.67
N ALA A 195 2.35 4.83 5.75
CA ALA A 195 3.57 4.02 5.90
C ALA A 195 4.38 4.38 7.16
N SER A 196 4.44 5.66 7.55
CA SER A 196 5.11 6.07 8.79
C SER A 196 4.35 5.64 10.05
N LEU A 197 3.01 5.70 10.03
CA LEU A 197 2.15 5.20 11.11
C LEU A 197 2.21 3.67 11.24
N GLU A 198 2.22 2.93 10.13
CA GLU A 198 2.40 1.47 10.12
C GLU A 198 3.75 1.05 10.71
N THR A 199 4.81 1.79 10.37
CA THR A 199 6.16 1.58 10.92
C THR A 199 6.18 1.86 12.43
N ALA A 200 5.54 2.92 12.90
CA ALA A 200 5.43 3.23 14.33
C ALA A 200 4.60 2.18 15.09
N LEU A 201 3.48 1.75 14.51
CA LEU A 201 2.57 0.76 15.06
C LEU A 201 3.21 -0.64 15.10
N SER A 202 4.05 -0.99 14.13
CA SER A 202 4.89 -2.19 14.17
C SER A 202 5.90 -2.14 15.33
N LYS A 203 6.56 -1.00 15.56
CA LYS A 203 7.49 -0.83 16.69
C LYS A 203 6.79 -0.98 18.05
N GLU A 204 5.64 -0.35 18.24
CA GLU A 204 4.88 -0.50 19.49
C GLU A 204 4.32 -1.92 19.67
N ARG A 205 3.89 -2.61 18.59
CA ARG A 205 3.53 -4.05 18.66
C ARG A 205 4.70 -4.91 19.16
N ASN A 206 5.90 -4.71 18.61
CA ASN A 206 7.09 -5.46 19.03
C ASN A 206 7.47 -5.17 20.50
N LYS A 207 7.32 -3.90 20.93
CA LYS A 207 7.56 -3.49 22.32
C LYS A 207 6.54 -4.09 23.28
N ILE A 208 5.26 -4.12 22.92
CA ILE A 208 4.22 -4.82 23.70
C ILE A 208 4.55 -6.31 23.81
N GLN A 209 4.96 -6.97 22.72
CA GLN A 209 5.37 -8.37 22.74
C GLN A 209 6.55 -8.63 23.69
N GLN A 210 7.57 -7.76 23.67
CA GLN A 210 8.72 -7.84 24.59
C GLN A 210 8.31 -7.63 26.06
N LEU A 211 7.41 -6.69 26.33
CA LEU A 211 6.90 -6.42 27.69
C LEU A 211 6.06 -7.59 28.23
N VAL A 212 5.21 -8.19 27.40
CA VAL A 212 4.42 -9.38 27.76
C VAL A 212 5.34 -10.57 28.05
N GLN A 213 6.34 -10.82 27.20
CA GLN A 213 7.34 -11.88 27.44
C GLN A 213 8.09 -11.65 28.76
N GLY A 214 8.59 -10.44 29.00
CA GLY A 214 9.28 -10.10 30.25
C GLY A 214 8.37 -10.20 31.49
N GLN A 215 7.07 -9.92 31.35
CA GLN A 215 6.09 -10.11 32.42
C GLN A 215 5.87 -11.61 32.72
N ASP A 216 5.77 -12.46 31.71
CA ASP A 216 5.61 -13.91 31.91
C ASP A 216 6.88 -14.57 32.47
N ASP A 217 8.07 -14.15 32.01
CA ASP A 217 9.36 -14.62 32.56
C ASP A 217 9.51 -14.21 34.03
N LEU A 218 9.17 -12.97 34.38
CA LEU A 218 9.18 -12.48 35.77
C LEU A 218 8.13 -13.20 36.63
N ARG A 219 6.93 -13.46 36.09
CA ARG A 219 5.87 -14.22 36.78
C ARG A 219 6.32 -15.65 37.06
N LYS A 220 6.99 -16.30 36.10
CA LYS A 220 7.56 -17.64 36.25
C LYS A 220 8.64 -17.67 37.33
N ALA A 221 9.63 -16.77 37.25
CA ALA A 221 10.68 -16.66 38.26
C ALA A 221 10.13 -16.37 39.66
N GLY A 222 9.08 -15.55 39.76
CA GLY A 222 8.37 -15.29 41.01
C GLY A 222 7.69 -16.53 41.59
N LEU A 223 7.04 -17.36 40.75
CA LEU A 223 6.43 -18.62 41.18
C LEU A 223 7.50 -19.63 41.66
N GLU A 224 8.58 -19.81 40.91
CA GLU A 224 9.70 -20.69 41.28
C GLU A 224 10.36 -20.26 42.61
N ALA A 225 10.49 -18.95 42.83
CA ALA A 225 11.01 -18.41 44.10
C ALA A 225 10.03 -18.65 45.28
N VAL A 226 8.72 -18.50 45.07
CA VAL A 226 7.70 -18.80 46.08
C VAL A 226 7.69 -20.29 46.44
N GLU A 227 7.70 -21.19 45.45
CA GLU A 227 7.75 -22.63 45.67
C GLU A 227 9.02 -23.06 46.43
N SER A 228 10.18 -22.53 46.04
CA SER A 228 11.45 -22.75 46.75
C SER A 228 11.37 -22.29 48.21
N ASN A 229 10.85 -21.09 48.45
CA ASN A 229 10.70 -20.53 49.80
C ASN A 229 9.71 -21.36 50.64
N GLU A 230 8.58 -21.79 50.08
CA GLU A 230 7.60 -22.65 50.74
C GLU A 230 8.22 -24.00 51.14
N LEU A 231 9.01 -24.62 50.25
CA LEU A 231 9.77 -25.83 50.56
C LEU A 231 10.81 -25.61 51.68
N THR A 232 11.46 -24.45 51.75
CA THR A 232 12.34 -24.13 52.89
C THR A 232 11.58 -23.90 54.20
N LEU A 233 10.41 -23.26 54.14
CA LEU A 233 9.56 -23.02 55.31
C LEU A 233 9.07 -24.35 55.89
N ILE A 234 8.64 -25.29 55.04
CA ILE A 234 8.24 -26.65 55.46
C ILE A 234 9.41 -27.40 56.13
N LYS A 235 10.66 -27.24 55.63
CA LYS A 235 11.85 -27.83 56.28
C LYS A 235 12.12 -27.22 57.65
N LEU A 236 12.03 -25.89 57.77
CA LEU A 236 12.22 -25.18 59.04
C LEU A 236 11.15 -25.54 60.07
N GLU A 237 9.88 -25.62 59.68
CA GLU A 237 8.79 -25.98 60.60
C GLU A 237 8.93 -27.44 61.10
N LYS A 238 9.35 -28.37 60.23
CA LYS A 238 9.71 -29.74 60.65
C LYS A 238 10.88 -29.78 61.63
N ALA A 239 11.93 -28.98 61.39
CA ALA A 239 13.08 -28.90 62.31
C ALA A 239 12.69 -28.28 63.66
N LYS A 240 11.84 -27.25 63.65
CA LYS A 240 11.29 -26.61 64.85
C LYS A 240 10.46 -27.58 65.69
N GLU A 241 9.54 -28.33 65.08
CA GLU A 241 8.75 -29.33 65.82
C GLU A 241 9.63 -30.49 66.32
N HIS A 242 10.64 -30.93 65.57
CA HIS A 242 11.65 -31.89 66.05
C HIS A 242 12.36 -31.38 67.32
N TRP A 243 12.91 -30.16 67.31
CA TRP A 243 13.59 -29.59 68.47
C TRP A 243 12.67 -29.34 69.67
N LYS A 244 11.40 -29.03 69.42
CA LYS A 244 10.37 -28.93 70.45
C LYS A 244 10.07 -30.29 71.08
N THR A 245 9.95 -31.36 70.29
CA THR A 245 9.80 -32.73 70.84
C THR A 245 11.04 -33.18 71.60
N GLU A 246 12.24 -32.87 71.09
CA GLU A 246 13.50 -33.25 71.73
C GLU A 246 13.72 -32.50 73.05
N LYS A 247 13.33 -31.22 73.14
CA LYS A 247 13.33 -30.46 74.40
C LYS A 247 12.43 -31.11 75.45
N VAL A 248 11.21 -31.53 75.08
CA VAL A 248 10.29 -32.23 76.00
C VAL A 248 10.90 -33.56 76.45
N ARG A 249 11.44 -34.36 75.52
CA ARG A 249 12.10 -35.64 75.81
C ARG A 249 13.27 -35.48 76.78
N LEU A 250 14.11 -34.46 76.59
CA LEU A 250 15.24 -34.17 77.49
C LEU A 250 14.77 -33.69 78.87
N GLN A 251 13.70 -32.90 78.95
CA GLN A 251 13.11 -32.51 80.23
C GLN A 251 12.56 -33.72 81.00
N GLU A 252 11.80 -34.61 80.33
CA GLU A 252 11.29 -35.84 80.94
C GLU A 252 12.43 -36.76 81.43
N GLU A 253 13.52 -36.85 80.69
CA GLU A 253 14.73 -37.58 81.11
C GLU A 253 15.44 -36.94 82.30
N PHE A 254 15.48 -35.61 82.37
CA PHE A 254 16.05 -34.86 83.49
C PHE A 254 15.22 -35.07 84.76
N ASP A 255 13.91 -34.79 84.71
CA ASP A 255 12.98 -34.92 85.83
C ASP A 255 12.97 -36.37 86.37
N LYS A 256 13.10 -37.35 85.48
CA LYS A 256 13.21 -38.77 85.83
C LYS A 256 14.51 -39.11 86.55
N ARG A 257 15.67 -38.63 86.05
CA ARG A 257 16.98 -38.83 86.72
C ARG A 257 17.01 -38.14 88.08
N GLU A 258 16.52 -36.91 88.16
CA GLU A 258 16.41 -36.16 89.41
C GLU A 258 15.52 -36.90 90.43
N SER A 259 14.35 -37.38 89.99
CA SER A 259 13.43 -38.17 90.82
C SER A 259 14.01 -39.53 91.23
N GLN A 260 14.91 -40.13 90.45
CA GLN A 260 15.66 -41.33 90.83
C GLN A 260 16.71 -41.02 91.89
N LEU A 261 17.50 -39.96 91.69
CA LEU A 261 18.55 -39.53 92.62
C LEU A 261 17.96 -39.13 93.98
N ARG A 262 16.89 -38.33 93.99
CA ARG A 262 16.15 -37.96 95.21
C ARG A 262 15.63 -39.18 95.98
N ARG A 263 15.16 -40.22 95.29
CA ARG A 263 14.76 -41.50 95.92
C ARG A 263 15.95 -42.28 96.47
N SER A 264 17.07 -42.30 95.77
CA SER A 264 18.31 -42.95 96.24
C SER A 264 18.81 -42.30 97.53
N HIS A 265 18.97 -40.97 97.54
CA HIS A 265 19.37 -40.22 98.73
C HIS A 265 18.37 -40.39 99.88
N HIS A 266 17.06 -40.40 99.61
CA HIS A 266 16.06 -40.63 100.65
C HIS A 266 16.19 -42.02 101.29
N HIS A 267 16.42 -43.06 100.49
CA HIS A 267 16.61 -44.43 100.99
C HIS A 267 17.93 -44.60 101.77
N GLU A 268 19.00 -43.94 101.34
CA GLU A 268 20.29 -43.91 102.05
C GLU A 268 20.14 -43.21 103.42
N ILE A 269 19.50 -42.03 103.46
CA ILE A 269 19.18 -41.31 104.70
C ILE A 269 18.30 -42.18 105.62
N GLU A 270 17.27 -42.85 105.08
CA GLU A 270 16.39 -43.74 105.84
C GLU A 270 17.16 -44.93 106.45
N THR A 271 18.18 -45.44 105.73
CA THR A 271 19.04 -46.53 106.21
C THR A 271 19.97 -46.04 107.31
N LEU A 272 20.66 -44.92 107.10
CA LEU A 272 21.52 -44.30 108.12
C LEU A 272 20.75 -43.93 109.39
N LEU A 273 19.51 -43.46 109.28
CA LEU A 273 18.65 -43.18 110.44
C LEU A 273 18.33 -44.44 111.25
N LYS A 274 18.05 -45.58 110.58
CA LYS A 274 17.84 -46.87 111.26
C LYS A 274 19.10 -47.33 111.97
N ASP A 275 20.27 -47.22 111.32
CA ASP A 275 21.55 -47.58 111.91
C ASP A 275 21.89 -46.70 113.13
N ILE A 276 21.58 -45.39 113.06
CA ILE A 276 21.70 -44.47 114.21
C ILE A 276 20.82 -44.93 115.37
N THR A 277 19.54 -45.23 115.15
CA THR A 277 18.64 -45.72 116.23
C THR A 277 19.13 -47.03 116.85
N VAL A 278 19.65 -47.97 116.04
CA VAL A 278 20.25 -49.21 116.57
C VAL A 278 21.50 -48.91 117.42
N LEU A 279 22.33 -47.95 117.02
CA LEU A 279 23.48 -47.50 117.80
C LEU A 279 23.08 -46.79 119.10
N GLU A 280 22.01 -46.00 119.09
CA GLU A 280 21.42 -45.35 120.27
C GLU A 280 20.92 -46.39 121.28
N ASP A 281 20.18 -47.41 120.84
CA ASP A 281 19.72 -48.52 121.70
C ASP A 281 20.89 -49.30 122.32
N VAL A 282 21.94 -49.58 121.53
CA VAL A 282 23.15 -50.26 122.01
C VAL A 282 23.92 -49.38 123.01
N LEU A 283 23.99 -48.06 122.77
CA LEU A 283 24.64 -47.11 123.67
C LEU A 283 23.86 -46.99 124.99
N GLN A 284 22.54 -46.86 124.94
CA GLN A 284 21.68 -46.84 126.12
C GLN A 284 21.83 -48.14 126.93
N SER A 285 21.80 -49.30 126.27
CA SER A 285 22.04 -50.60 126.92
C SER A 285 23.42 -50.69 127.59
N LYS A 286 24.46 -50.04 127.04
CA LYS A 286 25.79 -49.94 127.69
C LYS A 286 25.76 -49.03 128.90
N ILE A 287 25.13 -47.85 128.79
CA ILE A 287 24.98 -46.88 129.89
C ILE A 287 24.24 -47.55 131.07
N ASP A 288 23.15 -48.27 130.80
CA ASP A 288 22.39 -48.98 131.83
C ASP A 288 23.23 -50.07 132.52
N LYS A 289 24.01 -50.84 131.75
CA LYS A 289 24.93 -51.86 132.30
C LYS A 289 26.04 -51.24 133.14
N GLU A 290 26.63 -50.13 132.69
CA GLU A 290 27.66 -49.41 133.43
C GLU A 290 27.10 -48.81 134.73
N SER A 291 25.91 -48.22 134.68
CA SER A 291 25.19 -47.75 135.87
C SER A 291 24.99 -48.87 136.90
N ASN A 292 24.49 -50.03 136.46
CA ASN A 292 24.31 -51.22 137.30
C ASN A 292 25.64 -51.73 137.90
N LEU A 293 26.74 -51.69 137.15
CA LEU A 293 28.08 -52.04 137.64
C LEU A 293 28.58 -51.03 138.68
N VAL A 294 28.40 -49.73 138.43
CA VAL A 294 28.75 -48.65 139.37
C VAL A 294 27.95 -48.76 140.66
N GLU A 295 26.66 -49.09 140.61
CA GLU A 295 25.86 -49.36 141.81
C GLU A 295 26.31 -50.61 142.55
N SER A 296 26.71 -51.65 141.84
CA SER A 296 27.25 -52.88 142.42
C SER A 296 28.58 -52.63 143.14
N LEU A 297 29.49 -51.88 142.50
CA LEU A 297 30.74 -51.43 143.10
C LEU A 297 30.50 -50.54 144.33
N LYS A 298 29.53 -49.61 144.28
CA LYS A 298 29.13 -48.79 145.44
C LYS A 298 28.59 -49.65 146.59
N ARG A 299 27.83 -50.72 146.30
CA ARG A 299 27.33 -51.67 147.33
C ARG A 299 28.48 -52.45 147.96
N GLU A 300 29.42 -52.95 147.15
CA GLU A 300 30.59 -53.69 147.65
C GLU A 300 31.56 -52.80 148.44
N GLN A 301 31.80 -51.55 148.00
CA GLN A 301 32.53 -50.55 148.78
C GLN A 301 31.86 -50.28 150.14
N ARG A 302 30.53 -50.17 150.21
CA ARG A 302 29.81 -50.04 151.49
C ARG A 302 30.00 -51.27 152.38
N TYR A 303 29.98 -52.48 151.81
CA TYR A 303 30.19 -53.73 152.55
C TYR A 303 31.63 -53.85 153.06
N SER A 304 32.63 -53.59 152.21
CA SER A 304 34.04 -53.54 152.58
C SER A 304 34.30 -52.48 153.67
N ASN A 305 33.71 -51.29 153.56
CA ASN A 305 33.80 -50.26 154.60
C ASN A 305 33.18 -50.70 155.94
N LYS A 306 32.10 -51.49 155.93
CA LYS A 306 31.55 -52.11 157.16
C LYS A 306 32.52 -53.13 157.74
N LEU A 307 33.05 -54.06 156.93
CA LEU A 307 34.06 -55.03 157.38
C LEU A 307 35.32 -54.35 157.94
N ILE A 308 35.77 -53.24 157.35
CA ILE A 308 36.88 -52.43 157.85
C ILE A 308 36.53 -51.81 159.22
N ALA A 309 35.29 -51.34 159.42
CA ALA A 309 34.83 -50.84 160.71
C ALA A 309 34.73 -51.96 161.76
N GLU A 310 34.22 -53.13 161.40
CA GLU A 310 34.16 -54.32 162.24
C GLU A 310 35.57 -54.82 162.61
N MET A 311 36.49 -54.94 161.66
CA MET A 311 37.90 -55.27 161.93
C MET A 311 38.58 -54.23 162.83
N LYS A 312 38.30 -52.93 162.67
CA LYS A 312 38.80 -51.89 163.59
C LYS A 312 38.24 -52.08 165.00
N SER A 313 36.96 -52.45 165.13
CA SER A 313 36.29 -52.73 166.40
C SER A 313 36.85 -54.00 167.08
N ILE A 314 37.01 -55.10 166.33
CA ILE A 314 37.64 -56.34 166.81
C ILE A 314 39.09 -56.09 167.20
N LYS A 315 39.86 -55.34 166.40
CA LYS A 315 41.24 -54.95 166.75
C LYS A 315 41.31 -54.12 168.03
N LEU A 316 40.31 -53.27 168.29
CA LEU A 316 40.17 -52.55 169.56
C LEU A 316 39.88 -53.52 170.71
N GLN A 317 38.95 -54.47 170.52
CA GLN A 317 38.61 -55.50 171.51
C GLN A 317 39.78 -56.46 171.83
N MET A 318 40.56 -56.88 170.83
CA MET A 318 41.77 -57.69 171.05
C MET A 318 42.84 -56.89 171.79
N LYS A 319 42.96 -55.59 171.50
CA LYS A 319 43.87 -54.67 172.21
C LYS A 319 43.45 -54.43 173.67
N THR A 320 42.17 -54.61 174.03
CA THR A 320 41.70 -54.63 175.43
C THR A 320 41.78 -55.99 176.10
N ASN A 321 41.72 -57.10 175.35
CA ASN A 321 41.70 -58.47 175.92
C ASN A 321 43.08 -59.16 176.01
N GLN A 322 44.15 -58.57 175.45
CA GLN A 322 45.53 -59.07 175.61
C GLN A 322 46.44 -58.02 176.28
N GLY A 323 46.08 -57.63 177.50
CA GLY A 323 47.03 -57.10 178.47
C GLY A 323 47.38 -58.18 179.48
N ILE A 324 48.66 -58.58 179.55
CA ILE A 324 49.27 -59.74 180.26
C ILE A 324 49.37 -60.99 179.34
N ILE A 325 50.55 -61.47 178.90
CA ILE A 325 51.94 -61.07 179.23
C ILE A 325 52.97 -61.48 178.13
N PHE A 326 54.16 -60.86 178.17
CA PHE A 326 55.42 -61.16 177.43
C PHE A 326 55.58 -60.74 175.95
N SER A 327 56.85 -60.72 175.50
CA SER A 327 57.43 -59.63 174.69
C SER A 327 58.49 -60.09 173.67
N SER A 328 58.81 -59.20 172.71
CA SER A 328 59.96 -59.24 171.77
C SER A 328 59.90 -60.34 170.69
N ALA A 329 60.47 -60.21 169.49
CA ALA A 329 60.96 -59.08 168.68
C ALA A 329 61.21 -59.59 167.24
N ILE A 330 61.41 -58.69 166.25
CA ILE A 330 62.16 -58.94 164.98
C ILE A 330 61.55 -59.98 164.00
N ASP A 331 61.58 -59.85 162.67
CA ASP A 331 61.74 -58.73 161.73
C ASP A 331 61.40 -59.25 160.30
N SER A 332 61.17 -58.36 159.33
CA SER A 332 61.32 -58.57 157.87
C SER A 332 60.57 -59.71 157.12
N TYR A 333 59.89 -59.39 156.00
CA TYR A 333 60.39 -59.68 154.62
C TYR A 333 59.31 -59.53 153.52
N ARG A 334 59.63 -58.73 152.47
CA ARG A 334 59.26 -58.87 151.03
C ARG A 334 57.77 -58.94 150.63
N ASN A 335 57.33 -58.63 149.40
CA ASN A 335 57.96 -58.23 148.11
C ASN A 335 56.93 -57.27 147.41
N SER A 336 57.29 -56.30 146.56
CA SER A 336 57.73 -56.44 145.15
C SER A 336 56.65 -57.12 144.25
N SER A 337 56.26 -56.67 143.05
CA SER A 337 56.77 -55.60 142.17
C SER A 337 55.89 -55.43 140.90
N HIS A 338 55.98 -54.26 140.22
CA HIS A 338 55.78 -54.08 138.75
C HIS A 338 54.33 -54.25 138.19
N ASN A 339 53.91 -53.77 137.00
CA ASN A 339 54.49 -52.99 135.88
C ASN A 339 53.39 -51.98 135.39
N ARG A 340 53.65 -50.73 135.02
CA ARG A 340 54.13 -50.22 133.70
C ARG A 340 53.40 -50.79 132.48
N TRP A 341 52.79 -49.91 131.66
CA TRP A 341 52.98 -49.82 130.20
C TRP A 341 52.46 -48.47 129.68
N SER A 342 52.99 -48.02 128.53
CA SER A 342 52.68 -46.76 127.85
C SER A 342 52.89 -46.96 126.36
N VAL A 343 52.02 -46.38 125.52
CA VAL A 343 52.18 -46.33 124.04
C VAL A 343 51.71 -44.96 123.54
N HIS A 344 52.41 -44.41 122.55
CA HIS A 344 52.12 -43.14 121.86
C HIS A 344 51.46 -43.37 120.48
N ASN A 345 50.82 -42.31 119.97
CA ASN A 345 50.78 -41.81 118.56
C ASN A 345 49.40 -41.16 118.33
N ARG A 346 49.25 -39.87 117.98
CA ARG A 346 49.72 -39.10 116.80
C ARG A 346 49.37 -39.74 115.45
N LEU A 347 48.39 -39.14 114.78
CA LEU A 347 48.20 -39.17 113.34
C LEU A 347 47.64 -37.80 112.92
N ASP A 348 48.55 -36.92 112.50
CA ASP A 348 48.25 -35.83 111.57
C ASP A 348 48.53 -36.36 110.16
N THR A 349 47.61 -36.14 109.22
CA THR A 349 47.87 -36.26 107.78
C THR A 349 47.17 -35.11 107.05
N PRO A 350 47.91 -34.17 106.45
CA PRO A 350 47.39 -33.22 105.45
C PRO A 350 47.33 -33.91 104.06
N ILE A 351 46.81 -33.19 103.04
CA ILE A 351 46.57 -33.53 101.59
C ILE A 351 45.05 -33.47 101.29
N GLN A 352 44.55 -32.79 100.26
CA GLN A 352 45.15 -31.90 99.24
C GLN A 352 44.14 -30.83 98.80
N GLU A 353 44.63 -29.74 98.21
CA GLU A 353 43.82 -28.86 97.34
C GLU A 353 43.54 -29.57 96.01
N GLU A 354 42.35 -29.42 95.46
CA GLU A 354 42.14 -29.36 94.01
C GLU A 354 41.27 -28.15 93.69
N GLU A 355 41.72 -27.38 92.71
CA GLU A 355 41.16 -26.10 92.28
C GLU A 355 40.03 -26.31 91.25
N GLU A 356 39.31 -25.21 91.03
CA GLU A 356 38.50 -24.83 89.86
C GLU A 356 38.54 -25.72 88.60
N GLU A 357 37.36 -26.04 88.06
CA GLU A 357 37.12 -25.95 86.61
C GLU A 357 35.68 -25.45 86.35
N ASP A 358 35.54 -24.11 86.26
CA ASP A 358 34.31 -23.42 85.85
C ASP A 358 34.15 -23.53 84.31
N ASP A 359 33.52 -24.61 83.85
CA ASP A 359 33.30 -24.82 82.41
C ASP A 359 32.07 -24.03 81.92
N VAL A 360 32.29 -22.73 81.69
CA VAL A 360 31.31 -21.79 81.10
C VAL A 360 31.12 -22.10 79.61
N VAL A 361 30.36 -23.15 79.30
CA VAL A 361 29.91 -23.42 77.93
C VAL A 361 28.83 -22.42 77.54
N SER A 362 29.26 -21.38 76.84
CA SER A 362 28.38 -20.40 76.19
C SER A 362 27.64 -21.04 75.00
N LEU A 363 26.31 -20.94 74.99
CA LEU A 363 25.44 -21.09 73.80
C LEU A 363 24.19 -20.21 73.92
#